data_AF-A0A832ZY73-F1
#
_entry.id   AF-A0A832ZY73-F1
#
_cell.length_a   1.000
_cell.length_b   1.000
_cell.length_c   1.000
_cell.angle_alpha   90.00
_cell.angle_beta   90.00
_cell.angle_gamma   90.00
#
_symmetry.space_group_name_H-M   'P 1'
#
loop_
_entity.id
_entity.type
_entity.pdbx_description
1 polymer ?
#
loop_
_entity_poly.entity_id
_entity_poly.type
_entity_poly.pdbx_seq_one_letter_code
_entity_poly.pdbx_strand_id
1 'polypeptide(L)'
;MRVVSNRGIAIVPQCSEGSIILKMVDENEKEIESIEMDFESASLLTSLLDYGAICAENITRDFKKEGVMLKKIKDVGTCFAGNGNRVSIAILPADERRSASILIGFHKGNNHSSIILKPKKAAYLSKMITKLILSNL
;
A
#
# COMPACT_ATOMS: atom_id res chain seq x y z
N MET A 1 -2.52 3.23 -15.26
CA MET A 1 -1.16 3.13 -14.67
C MET A 1 -1.25 2.18 -13.48
N ARG A 2 -0.26 1.30 -13.26
CA ARG A 2 -0.33 0.25 -12.23
C ARG A 2 1.00 0.06 -11.49
N VAL A 3 0.94 -0.43 -10.25
CA VAL A 3 2.10 -0.81 -9.45
C VAL A 3 2.11 -2.31 -9.24
N VAL A 4 3.08 -3.00 -9.85
CA VAL A 4 3.19 -4.47 -9.85
C VAL A 4 4.10 -4.92 -8.70
N SER A 5 3.68 -5.92 -7.92
CA SER A 5 4.51 -6.61 -6.95
C SER A 5 5.56 -7.50 -7.63
N ASN A 6 6.37 -8.22 -6.85
CA ASN A 6 7.30 -9.20 -7.41
C ASN A 6 6.61 -10.55 -7.75
N ARG A 7 5.32 -10.70 -7.45
CA ARG A 7 4.53 -11.93 -7.66
C ARG A 7 3.47 -11.78 -8.76
N GLY A 8 3.65 -10.83 -9.69
CA GLY A 8 2.68 -10.57 -10.77
C GLY A 8 1.43 -9.78 -10.35
N ILE A 9 1.00 -9.86 -9.07
CA ILE A 9 -0.14 -9.09 -8.53
C ILE A 9 0.15 -7.59 -8.60
N ALA A 10 -0.83 -6.78 -9.03
CA ALA A 10 -0.70 -5.34 -9.14
C ALA A 10 -1.81 -4.57 -8.42
N ILE A 11 -1.51 -3.33 -8.01
CA ILE A 11 -2.51 -2.32 -7.61
C ILE A 11 -2.74 -1.36 -8.78
N VAL A 12 -4.01 -1.09 -9.07
CA VAL A 12 -4.47 -0.14 -10.09
C VAL A 12 -5.40 0.89 -9.42
N PRO A 13 -4.91 2.09 -9.10
CA PRO A 13 -5.78 3.18 -8.64
C PRO A 13 -6.48 3.84 -9.84
N GLN A 14 -7.77 4.11 -9.69
CA GLN A 14 -8.63 4.78 -10.67
C GLN A 14 -9.49 5.82 -9.96
N CYS A 15 -9.95 6.85 -10.68
CA CYS A 15 -10.91 7.82 -10.17
C CYS A 15 -12.23 7.62 -10.92
N SER A 16 -13.34 7.58 -10.19
CA SER A 16 -14.70 7.45 -10.74
C SER A 16 -15.66 8.23 -9.84
N GLU A 17 -16.46 9.13 -10.42
CA GLU A 17 -17.57 9.81 -9.73
C GLU A 17 -17.22 10.44 -8.36
N GLY A 18 -16.02 11.04 -8.23
CA GLY A 18 -15.57 11.67 -6.98
C GLY A 18 -14.94 10.71 -5.95
N SER A 19 -14.78 9.45 -6.31
CA SER A 19 -14.13 8.42 -5.49
C SER A 19 -12.85 7.90 -6.14
N ILE A 20 -11.88 7.51 -5.31
CA ILE A 20 -10.72 6.71 -5.71
C ILE A 20 -11.06 5.23 -5.52
N ILE A 21 -10.96 4.45 -6.59
CA ILE A 21 -11.07 3.00 -6.56
C ILE A 21 -9.67 2.40 -6.63
N LEU A 22 -9.27 1.70 -5.57
CA LEU A 22 -8.07 0.88 -5.53
C LEU A 22 -8.43 -0.55 -5.89
N LYS A 23 -7.95 -1.03 -7.04
CA LYS A 23 -8.13 -2.42 -7.47
C LYS A 23 -6.84 -3.21 -7.26
N MET A 24 -6.96 -4.41 -6.72
CA MET A 24 -5.92 -5.43 -6.73
C MET A 24 -6.24 -6.42 -7.84
N VAL A 25 -5.29 -6.66 -8.75
CA VAL A 25 -5.45 -7.56 -9.89
C VAL A 25 -4.33 -8.58 -9.95
N ASP A 26 -4.62 -9.76 -10.50
CA ASP A 26 -3.61 -10.79 -10.77
C ASP A 26 -2.80 -10.49 -12.05
N GLU A 27 -1.93 -11.42 -12.43
CA GLU A 27 -1.08 -11.32 -13.62
C GLU A 27 -1.85 -11.32 -14.95
N ASN A 28 -3.10 -11.79 -14.95
CA ASN A 28 -4.00 -11.83 -16.11
C ASN A 28 -5.02 -10.68 -16.10
N GLU A 29 -4.79 -9.66 -15.26
CA GLU A 29 -5.67 -8.50 -15.06
C GLU A 29 -7.05 -8.83 -14.47
N LYS A 30 -7.22 -10.02 -13.91
CA LYS A 30 -8.44 -10.39 -13.20
C LYS A 30 -8.47 -9.70 -11.84
N GLU A 31 -9.61 -9.08 -11.52
CA GLU A 31 -9.82 -8.46 -10.21
C GLU A 31 -9.78 -9.52 -9.10
N ILE A 32 -8.89 -9.29 -8.12
CA ILE A 32 -8.81 -10.03 -6.87
C ILE A 32 -9.69 -9.34 -5.83
N GLU A 33 -9.57 -8.02 -5.70
CA GLU A 33 -10.32 -7.21 -4.75
C GLU A 33 -10.35 -5.74 -5.16
N SER A 34 -11.36 -5.00 -4.71
CA SER A 34 -11.46 -3.55 -4.92
C SER A 34 -12.03 -2.82 -3.71
N ILE A 35 -11.42 -1.68 -3.38
CA ILE A 35 -11.91 -0.78 -2.33
C ILE A 35 -12.10 0.60 -2.94
N GLU A 36 -13.29 1.16 -2.75
CA GLU A 36 -13.64 2.52 -3.09
C GLU A 36 -13.48 3.42 -1.87
N MET A 37 -12.93 4.62 -2.07
CA MET A 37 -12.65 5.60 -1.03
C MET A 37 -12.99 6.99 -1.53
N ASP A 38 -13.53 7.84 -0.65
CA ASP A 38 -13.58 9.28 -0.91
C ASP A 38 -12.17 9.91 -0.94
N PHE A 39 -12.08 11.17 -1.37
CA PHE A 39 -10.81 11.87 -1.48
C PHE A 39 -10.12 12.11 -0.14
N GLU A 40 -10.87 12.25 0.96
CA GLU A 40 -10.29 12.45 2.29
C GLU A 40 -9.57 11.18 2.77
N SER A 41 -10.25 10.04 2.65
CA SER A 41 -9.72 8.71 2.95
C SER A 41 -8.54 8.37 2.06
N ALA A 42 -8.66 8.65 0.75
CA ALA A 42 -7.57 8.47 -0.20
C ALA A 42 -6.35 9.34 0.17
N SER A 43 -6.57 10.57 0.62
CA SER A 43 -5.49 11.46 1.06
C SER A 43 -4.75 10.89 2.27
N LEU A 44 -5.47 10.41 3.29
CA LEU A 44 -4.85 9.74 4.44
C LEU A 44 -4.03 8.52 4.00
N LEU A 45 -4.55 7.70 3.08
CA LEU A 45 -3.82 6.55 2.57
C LEU A 45 -2.48 6.95 1.93
N THR A 46 -2.43 8.05 1.17
CA THR A 46 -1.17 8.53 0.59
C THR A 46 -0.14 8.89 1.66
N SER A 47 -0.56 9.54 2.75
CA SER A 47 0.31 9.85 3.88
C SER A 47 0.83 8.58 4.58
N LEU A 48 -0.03 7.57 4.77
CA LEU A 48 0.37 6.29 5.36
C LEU A 48 1.34 5.52 4.45
N LEU A 49 1.14 5.54 3.14
CA LEU A 49 2.05 4.94 2.17
C LEU A 49 3.43 5.62 2.18
N ASP A 50 3.47 6.96 2.19
CA ASP A 50 4.71 7.72 2.23
C ASP A 50 5.46 7.50 3.55
N TYR A 51 4.77 7.58 4.69
CA TYR A 51 5.35 7.32 6.00
C TYR A 51 5.85 5.88 6.14
N GLY A 52 5.07 4.91 5.67
CA GLY A 52 5.45 3.50 5.62
C GLY A 52 6.72 3.27 4.78
N ALA A 53 6.80 3.88 3.59
CA ALA A 53 7.97 3.78 2.73
C ALA A 53 9.24 4.34 3.40
N ILE A 54 9.16 5.52 4.02
CA ILE A 54 10.29 6.13 4.74
C ILE A 54 10.72 5.23 5.91
N CYS A 55 9.77 4.74 6.70
CA CYS A 55 10.06 3.84 7.80
C CYS A 55 10.76 2.56 7.34
N ALA A 56 10.30 1.94 6.25
CA ALA A 56 10.92 0.73 5.72
C ALA A 56 12.34 0.95 5.18
N GLU A 57 12.63 2.11 4.57
CA GLU A 57 13.99 2.48 4.18
C GLU A 57 14.91 2.68 5.40
N ASN A 58 14.43 3.35 6.45
CA ASN A 58 15.17 3.49 7.70
C ASN A 58 15.48 2.13 8.32
N ILE A 59 14.49 1.25 8.45
CA ILE A 59 14.67 -0.12 8.97
C ILE A 59 15.72 -0.88 8.14
N THR A 60 15.66 -0.76 6.81
CA THR A 60 16.63 -1.42 5.93
C THR A 60 18.03 -0.86 6.13
N ARG A 61 18.16 0.45 6.33
CA ARG A 61 19.45 1.12 6.59
C ARG A 61 20.03 0.67 7.93
N ASP A 62 19.21 0.65 8.98
CA ASP A 62 19.64 0.30 10.33
C ASP A 62 20.03 -1.18 10.39
N PHE A 63 19.29 -2.06 9.71
CA PHE A 63 19.69 -3.47 9.55
C PHE A 63 21.06 -3.61 8.87
N LYS A 64 21.31 -2.88 7.77
CA LYS A 64 22.58 -2.95 7.03
C LYS A 64 23.77 -2.39 7.81
N LYS A 65 23.56 -1.38 8.65
CA LYS A 65 24.62 -0.71 9.41
C LYS A 65 24.91 -1.40 10.73
N GLU A 66 23.86 -1.82 11.44
CA GLU A 66 23.93 -2.20 12.86
C GLU A 66 23.47 -3.65 13.10
N GLY A 67 23.02 -4.36 12.05
CA GLY A 67 22.45 -5.71 12.19
C GLY A 67 21.09 -5.73 12.90
N VAL A 68 20.46 -4.57 13.11
CA VAL A 68 19.20 -4.45 13.85
C VAL A 68 18.05 -5.03 13.03
N MET A 69 17.53 -6.17 13.48
CA MET A 69 16.35 -6.81 12.89
C MET A 69 15.09 -6.49 13.69
N LEU A 70 14.07 -5.95 13.01
CA LEU A 70 12.71 -5.95 13.55
C LEU A 70 12.19 -7.40 13.55
N LYS A 71 11.90 -7.94 14.74
CA LYS A 71 11.40 -9.32 14.88
C LYS A 71 9.93 -9.48 14.50
N LYS A 72 9.17 -8.38 14.37
CA LYS A 72 7.72 -8.38 14.16
C LYS A 72 7.33 -7.44 13.04
N ILE A 73 6.18 -7.71 12.43
CA ILE A 73 5.51 -6.79 11.52
C ILE A 73 5.23 -5.50 12.29
N LYS A 74 5.62 -4.35 11.72
CA LYS A 74 5.33 -3.04 12.31
C LYS A 74 4.07 -2.48 11.67
N ASP A 75 3.03 -2.27 12.47
CA ASP A 75 1.84 -1.57 12.00
C ASP A 75 2.17 -0.10 11.70
N VAL A 76 1.66 0.41 10.58
CA VAL A 76 1.80 1.82 10.19
C VAL A 76 0.49 2.55 10.40
N GLY A 77 -0.62 1.91 10.08
CA GLY A 77 -1.95 2.48 10.26
C GLY A 77 -2.96 1.89 9.28
N THR A 78 -4.20 2.33 9.43
CA THR A 78 -5.32 1.86 8.63
C THR A 78 -6.13 3.06 8.14
N CYS A 79 -6.39 3.09 6.84
CA CYS A 79 -7.37 3.98 6.23
C CYS A 79 -8.73 3.25 6.18
N PHE A 80 -9.74 3.82 6.83
CA PHE A 80 -11.09 3.31 6.76
C PHE A 80 -11.77 3.89 5.53
N ALA A 81 -12.30 2.99 4.70
CA ALA A 81 -13.12 3.32 3.56
C ALA A 81 -14.60 3.19 3.94
N GLY A 82 -15.49 3.72 3.11
CA GLY A 82 -16.94 3.60 3.31
C GLY A 82 -17.40 2.15 3.44
N ASN A 83 -18.57 1.95 4.07
CA ASN A 83 -19.24 0.65 4.22
C ASN A 83 -18.42 -0.42 4.98
N GLY A 84 -17.60 -0.01 5.95
CA GLY A 84 -16.81 -0.91 6.79
C GLY A 84 -15.58 -1.52 6.11
N ASN A 85 -15.27 -1.09 4.89
CA ASN A 85 -14.07 -1.49 4.17
C ASN A 85 -12.86 -0.73 4.70
N ARG A 86 -11.65 -1.28 4.54
CA ARG A 86 -10.43 -0.59 4.98
C ARG A 86 -9.19 -1.07 4.25
N VAL A 87 -8.21 -0.18 4.14
CA VAL A 87 -6.87 -0.46 3.66
C VAL A 87 -5.88 -0.31 4.81
N SER A 88 -5.17 -1.38 5.16
CA SER A 88 -4.12 -1.34 6.20
C SER A 88 -2.73 -1.29 5.58
N ILE A 89 -1.82 -0.57 6.23
CA ILE A 89 -0.42 -0.47 5.85
C ILE A 89 0.43 -1.00 7.00
N ALA A 90 1.33 -1.93 6.69
CA ALA A 90 2.28 -2.46 7.64
C ALA A 90 3.65 -2.64 6.98
N ILE A 91 4.69 -2.79 7.79
CA ILE A 91 6.05 -3.03 7.33
C ILE A 91 6.45 -4.45 7.68
N LEU A 92 6.78 -5.22 6.65
CA LEU A 92 7.48 -6.48 6.78
C LEU A 92 8.97 -6.18 7.00
N PRO A 93 9.56 -6.66 8.10
CA PRO A 93 10.94 -6.32 8.45
C PRO A 93 11.95 -6.86 7.43
N ALA A 94 13.11 -6.21 7.39
CA ALA A 94 14.26 -6.72 6.66
C ALA A 94 14.84 -7.96 7.36
N ASP A 95 15.38 -8.88 6.58
CA ASP A 95 16.22 -9.96 7.06
C ASP A 95 17.44 -10.10 6.13
N GLU A 96 18.30 -11.07 6.42
CA GLU A 96 19.54 -11.34 5.68
C GLU A 96 19.34 -11.53 4.17
N ARG A 97 18.12 -11.87 3.74
CA ARG A 97 17.78 -12.16 2.34
C ARG A 97 16.96 -11.06 1.68
N ARG A 98 16.42 -10.09 2.43
CA ARG A 98 15.52 -9.07 1.86
C ARG A 98 15.52 -7.76 2.63
N SER A 99 15.44 -6.66 1.89
CA SER A 99 15.08 -5.36 2.45
C SER A 99 13.64 -5.34 2.97
N ALA A 100 13.39 -4.46 3.94
CA ALA A 100 12.05 -4.24 4.47
C ALA A 100 11.09 -3.85 3.34
N SER A 101 9.84 -4.28 3.47
CA SER A 101 8.83 -4.15 2.42
C SER A 101 7.50 -3.70 3.04
N ILE A 102 6.66 -3.09 2.22
CA ILE A 102 5.34 -2.60 2.61
C ILE A 102 4.31 -3.69 2.34
N LEU A 103 3.57 -4.09 3.36
CA LEU A 103 2.36 -4.90 3.26
C LEU A 103 1.16 -3.95 3.18
N ILE A 104 0.36 -4.10 2.12
CA ILE A 104 -0.90 -3.37 1.95
C ILE A 104 -2.02 -4.40 2.04
N GLY A 105 -2.84 -4.31 3.08
CA GLY A 105 -4.00 -5.17 3.31
C GLY A 105 -5.28 -4.53 2.82
N PHE A 106 -6.06 -5.26 2.05
CA PHE A 106 -7.41 -4.90 1.59
C PHE A 106 -8.40 -5.71 2.41
N HIS A 107 -9.32 -5.04 3.09
CA HIS A 107 -10.34 -5.66 3.92
C HIS A 107 -11.72 -5.21 3.45
N LYS A 108 -12.49 -6.13 2.87
CA LYS A 108 -13.84 -5.89 2.36
C LYS A 108 -14.80 -6.93 2.90
N GLY A 109 -15.69 -6.53 3.81
CA GLY A 109 -16.49 -7.48 4.61
C GLY A 109 -15.59 -8.52 5.29
N ASN A 110 -15.84 -9.81 5.02
CA ASN A 110 -15.06 -10.93 5.56
C ASN A 110 -13.86 -11.31 4.68
N ASN A 111 -13.64 -10.64 3.55
CA ASN A 111 -12.53 -10.92 2.65
C ASN A 111 -11.30 -10.10 3.02
N HIS A 112 -10.15 -10.77 3.02
CA HIS A 112 -8.86 -10.16 3.32
C HIS A 112 -7.85 -10.56 2.25
N SER A 113 -7.41 -9.57 1.48
CA SER A 113 -6.40 -9.71 0.44
C SER A 113 -5.20 -8.86 0.79
N SER A 114 -4.00 -9.21 0.33
CA SER A 114 -2.83 -8.38 0.59
C SER A 114 -1.79 -8.45 -0.51
N ILE A 115 -1.01 -7.39 -0.61
CA ILE A 115 0.09 -7.25 -1.57
C ILE A 115 1.31 -6.70 -0.86
N ILE A 116 2.48 -7.24 -1.24
CA ILE A 116 3.77 -6.80 -0.72
C ILE A 116 4.48 -5.99 -1.80
N LEU A 117 4.81 -4.74 -1.47
CA LEU A 117 5.53 -3.81 -2.34
C LEU A 117 6.87 -3.42 -1.73
N LYS A 118 7.85 -3.12 -2.59
CA LYS A 118 9.08 -2.45 -2.15
C LYS A 118 8.76 -0.99 -1.78
N PRO A 119 9.51 -0.35 -0.87
CA PRO A 119 9.23 1.02 -0.44
C PRO A 119 9.09 2.02 -1.59
N LYS A 120 10.01 1.97 -2.58
CA LYS A 120 9.92 2.79 -3.80
C LYS A 120 8.60 2.62 -4.59
N LYS A 121 8.04 1.41 -4.61
CA LYS A 121 6.79 1.10 -5.31
C LYS A 121 5.58 1.65 -4.53
N ALA A 122 5.61 1.57 -3.20
CA ALA A 122 4.59 2.17 -2.34
C ALA A 122 4.58 3.70 -2.42
N ALA A 123 5.77 4.33 -2.40
CA ALA A 123 5.91 5.77 -2.61
C ALA A 123 5.39 6.21 -3.99
N TYR A 124 5.68 5.43 -5.04
CA TYR A 124 5.14 5.72 -6.37
C TYR A 124 3.61 5.58 -6.43
N LEU A 125 3.04 4.55 -5.80
CA LEU A 125 1.59 4.38 -5.67
C LEU A 125 0.94 5.59 -4.98
N SER A 126 1.55 6.07 -3.88
CA SER A 126 1.12 7.29 -3.19
C SER A 126 1.03 8.47 -4.15
N LYS A 127 2.08 8.75 -4.92
CA LYS A 127 2.08 9.87 -5.89
C LYS A 127 1.06 9.68 -7.02
N MET A 128 0.81 8.45 -7.44
CA MET A 128 -0.26 8.17 -8.41
C MET A 128 -1.64 8.52 -7.85
N ILE A 129 -1.93 8.14 -6.61
CA ILE A 129 -3.21 8.46 -5.95
C ILE A 129 -3.31 9.98 -5.72
N THR A 130 -2.26 10.62 -5.22
CA THR A 130 -2.22 12.10 -5.07
C THR A 130 -2.53 12.80 -6.39
N LYS A 131 -1.92 12.35 -7.49
CA LYS A 131 -2.21 12.91 -8.82
C LYS A 131 -3.69 12.77 -9.19
N LEU A 132 -4.29 11.60 -8.91
CA LEU A 132 -5.72 11.38 -9.19
C LEU A 132 -6.60 12.30 -8.36
N ILE A 133 -6.33 12.47 -7.07
CA ILE A 133 -7.06 13.39 -6.19
C ILE A 133 -6.96 14.83 -6.73
N LEU A 134 -5.73 15.33 -6.95
CA LEU A 134 -5.50 16.71 -7.40
C LEU A 134 -6.06 17.01 -8.80
N SER A 135 -6.21 15.99 -9.66
CA SER A 135 -6.80 16.19 -10.99
C SER A 135 -8.32 16.24 -10.98
N ASN A 136 -8.95 15.98 -9.84
CA ASN A 136 -10.41 15.87 -9.69
C ASN A 136 -10.96 16.64 -8.46
N LEU A 137 -10.14 17.46 -7.81
CA LEU A 137 -10.55 18.51 -6.87
C LEU A 137 -10.89 19.79 -7.65
#